data_AF-A0A6I1ASX4-F1
#
_entry.id   AF-A0A6I1ASX4-F1
#
_cell.length_a   1.000
_cell.length_b   1.000
_cell.length_c   1.000
_cell.angle_alpha   90.00
_cell.angle_beta   90.00
_cell.angle_gamma   90.00
#
_symmetry.space_group_name_H-M   'P 1'
#
loop_
_entity.id
_entity.type
_entity.pdbx_description
1 polymer ?
#
loop_
_entity_poly.entity_id
_entity_poly.type
_entity_poly.pdbx_seq_one_letter_code
_entity_poly.pdbx_strand_id
1 'polypeptide(L)'
;MEKTINGVKYYLPSNLTLEQKAIYVHIIDWKRKNITTERGMYKGHEYDAIFPNDTTIPTMIYGPIIPVWEEMQRSNFAYKLHKFAYHAVSSQTACINLFMPLLLSKDVDRILPMIPGCPSNFSKIARDKLFHGFCFEYWGQDIKQGAGVLNDHSQSAGTDADVAIAYYNIEGKLCLWLIEHKLSEKEFTICGAYKSKANKLKTNCTQYNLISITKEPQKCYYHMIGYKYWDTLKRNLDIFKGSIGIEGCPFKDGLNQLWRNQILALALQETGIYSMVTFSVCHHAKSTMLDKSINKYKALICGNRMFCCFTNYDVLNIVYKLNHDLQEWMQWYKDVYYF
;
A
#
# COMPACT_ATOMS: atom_id res chain seq x y z
N MET A 1 16.61 19.94 -7.41
CA MET A 1 17.78 20.26 -8.25
C MET A 1 17.33 20.36 -9.68
N GLU A 2 17.79 21.38 -10.40
CA GLU A 2 17.53 21.54 -11.83
C GLU A 2 18.17 20.38 -12.61
N LYS A 3 17.40 19.78 -13.53
CA LYS A 3 17.83 18.74 -14.47
C LYS A 3 17.16 19.02 -15.81
N THR A 4 17.92 18.96 -16.90
CA THR A 4 17.38 19.03 -18.26
C THR A 4 17.16 17.63 -18.80
N ILE A 5 15.95 17.33 -19.27
CA ILE A 5 15.55 16.04 -19.84
C ILE A 5 14.83 16.35 -21.15
N ASN A 6 15.34 15.83 -22.27
CA ASN A 6 14.79 16.07 -23.61
C ASN A 6 14.55 17.56 -23.92
N GLY A 7 15.49 18.43 -23.52
CA GLY A 7 15.40 19.87 -23.72
C GLY A 7 14.51 20.64 -22.72
N VAL A 8 13.78 19.95 -21.85
CA VAL A 8 12.90 20.56 -20.83
C VAL A 8 13.58 20.56 -19.46
N LYS A 9 13.46 21.67 -18.73
CA LYS A 9 14.00 21.83 -17.36
C LYS A 9 13.01 21.32 -16.31
N TYR A 10 13.54 20.55 -15.35
CA TYR A 10 12.80 20.02 -14.21
C TYR A 10 13.56 20.24 -12.89
N TYR A 11 12.83 20.55 -11.83
CA TYR A 11 13.28 20.67 -10.46
C TYR A 11 12.87 19.42 -9.69
N LEU A 12 13.75 18.42 -9.72
CA LEU A 12 13.51 17.08 -9.18
C LEU A 12 14.33 16.83 -7.91
N PRO A 13 13.92 15.86 -7.07
CA PRO A 13 14.79 15.28 -6.07
C PRO A 13 16.09 14.74 -6.68
N SER A 14 17.19 14.85 -5.94
CA SER A 14 18.52 14.49 -6.43
C SER A 14 18.70 12.99 -6.68
N ASN A 15 18.12 12.17 -5.79
CA ASN A 15 18.41 10.75 -5.64
C ASN A 15 17.35 9.82 -6.26
N LEU A 16 16.67 10.26 -7.33
CA LEU A 16 15.74 9.41 -8.08
C LEU A 16 16.49 8.42 -8.98
N THR A 17 16.03 7.17 -9.01
CA THR A 17 16.44 6.20 -10.05
C THR A 17 15.92 6.62 -11.43
N LEU A 18 16.32 5.92 -12.49
CA LEU A 18 15.81 6.17 -13.84
C LEU A 18 14.29 5.95 -13.93
N GLU A 19 13.79 4.85 -13.37
CA GLU A 19 12.34 4.54 -13.35
C GLU A 19 11.55 5.59 -12.55
N GLN A 20 12.04 5.98 -11.36
CA GLN A 20 11.40 7.03 -10.58
C GLN A 20 11.37 8.37 -11.33
N LYS A 21 12.46 8.70 -12.02
CA LYS A 21 12.54 9.93 -12.82
C LYS A 21 11.52 9.91 -13.95
N ALA A 22 11.31 8.78 -14.62
CA ALA A 22 10.31 8.64 -15.67
C ALA A 22 8.88 8.87 -15.12
N ILE A 23 8.54 8.23 -14.00
CA ILE A 23 7.25 8.45 -13.29
C ILE A 23 7.07 9.94 -12.95
N TYR A 24 8.09 10.55 -12.36
CA TYR A 24 8.02 11.96 -11.95
C TYR A 24 7.82 12.89 -13.14
N VAL A 25 8.61 12.73 -14.21
CA VAL A 25 8.53 13.58 -15.40
C VAL A 25 7.14 13.51 -16.02
N HIS A 26 6.61 12.30 -16.22
CA HIS A 26 5.29 12.10 -16.81
C HIS A 26 4.19 12.82 -15.99
N ILE A 27 4.15 12.60 -14.68
CA ILE A 27 3.14 13.21 -13.81
C ILE A 27 3.32 14.74 -13.71
N ILE A 28 4.56 15.23 -13.70
CA ILE A 28 4.85 16.68 -13.71
C ILE A 28 4.35 17.32 -15.01
N ASP A 29 4.58 16.69 -16.15
CA ASP A 29 4.12 17.21 -17.45
C ASP A 29 2.60 17.26 -17.50
N TRP A 30 1.93 16.22 -16.98
CA TRP A 30 0.48 16.22 -16.84
C TRP A 30 0.01 17.35 -15.91
N LYS A 31 0.65 17.55 -14.74
CA LYS A 31 0.33 18.65 -13.81
C LYS A 31 0.49 20.02 -14.50
N ARG A 32 1.60 20.24 -15.20
CA ARG A 32 1.91 21.50 -15.91
C ARG A 32 0.88 21.82 -16.98
N LYS A 33 0.42 20.80 -17.70
CA LYS A 33 -0.57 20.93 -18.76
C LYS A 33 -1.99 21.18 -18.23
N ASN A 34 -2.38 20.51 -17.15
CA ASN A 34 -3.80 20.42 -16.75
C ASN A 34 -4.15 21.19 -15.48
N ILE A 35 -3.17 21.54 -14.63
CA ILE A 35 -3.44 22.17 -13.33
C ILE A 35 -2.63 23.46 -13.16
N THR A 36 -1.31 23.38 -13.13
CA THR A 36 -0.45 24.56 -12.95
C THR A 36 1.00 24.27 -13.32
N THR A 37 1.65 25.27 -13.90
CA THR A 37 3.10 25.28 -14.16
C THR A 37 3.92 25.74 -12.96
N GLU A 38 3.27 26.28 -11.93
CA GLU A 38 3.93 26.79 -10.73
C GLU A 38 4.50 25.66 -9.86
N ARG A 39 5.61 25.97 -9.20
CA ARG A 39 6.38 25.03 -8.37
C ARG A 39 6.08 25.30 -6.89
N GLY A 40 6.05 24.25 -6.11
CA GLY A 40 5.94 24.34 -4.65
C GLY A 40 7.30 24.27 -3.96
N MET A 41 7.32 24.70 -2.70
CA MET A 41 8.52 24.76 -1.87
C MET A 41 8.55 23.64 -0.84
N TYR A 42 9.71 23.02 -0.66
CA TYR A 42 9.97 22.11 0.46
C TYR A 42 11.39 22.25 0.99
N LYS A 43 11.52 22.54 2.28
CA LYS A 43 12.80 22.74 2.97
C LYS A 43 13.73 23.74 2.23
N GLY A 44 13.17 24.85 1.75
CA GLY A 44 13.93 25.89 1.06
C GLY A 44 14.28 25.60 -0.41
N HIS A 45 13.73 24.54 -1.00
CA HIS A 45 13.94 24.21 -2.41
C HIS A 45 12.62 24.11 -3.18
N GLU A 46 12.65 24.58 -4.43
CA GLU A 46 11.53 24.44 -5.36
C GLU A 46 11.51 23.04 -5.99
N TYR A 47 10.31 22.49 -6.16
CA TYR A 47 10.08 21.22 -6.83
C TYR A 47 8.84 21.29 -7.73
N ASP A 48 8.96 20.77 -8.95
CA ASP A 48 7.85 20.76 -9.91
C ASP A 48 6.69 19.87 -9.48
N ALA A 49 6.97 18.82 -8.72
CA ALA A 49 5.94 17.89 -8.26
C ALA A 49 5.20 18.38 -6.99
N ILE A 50 5.59 19.51 -6.41
CA ILE A 50 4.87 20.13 -5.28
C ILE A 50 3.98 21.23 -5.83
N PHE A 51 2.76 21.36 -5.29
CA PHE A 51 1.88 22.47 -5.63
C PHE A 51 2.26 23.74 -4.85
N PRO A 52 2.09 24.93 -5.44
CA PRO A 52 2.47 26.20 -4.80
C PRO A 52 1.60 26.56 -3.60
N ASN A 53 0.32 26.17 -3.64
CA ASN A 53 -0.70 26.53 -2.67
C ASN A 53 -1.16 25.30 -1.90
N ASP A 54 -1.38 25.48 -0.59
CA ASP A 54 -2.01 24.47 0.25
C ASP A 54 -3.50 24.37 -0.09
N THR A 55 -4.00 23.14 -0.17
CA THR A 55 -5.41 22.83 -0.40
C THR A 55 -5.93 21.93 0.71
N THR A 56 -7.25 21.91 0.93
CA THR A 56 -7.89 21.00 1.88
C THR A 56 -8.06 19.59 1.32
N ILE A 57 -8.11 19.49 -0.01
CA ILE A 57 -8.26 18.24 -0.76
C ILE A 57 -7.02 18.06 -1.62
N PRO A 58 -6.37 16.88 -1.63
CA PRO A 58 -5.24 16.64 -2.52
C PRO A 58 -5.60 16.93 -3.98
N THR A 59 -4.86 17.87 -4.59
CA THR A 59 -5.14 18.43 -5.92
C THR A 59 -5.17 17.39 -7.04
N MET A 60 -4.51 16.24 -6.83
CA MET A 60 -4.47 15.13 -7.78
C MET A 60 -5.64 14.14 -7.64
N ILE A 61 -6.57 14.32 -6.70
CA ILE A 61 -7.75 13.44 -6.61
C ILE A 61 -8.60 13.61 -7.87
N TYR A 62 -9.04 12.49 -8.45
CA TYR A 62 -9.94 12.49 -9.59
C TYR A 62 -11.26 13.20 -9.22
N GLY A 63 -11.56 14.29 -9.91
CA GLY A 63 -12.66 15.21 -9.56
C GLY A 63 -13.99 14.51 -9.24
N PRO A 64 -14.48 13.58 -10.07
CA PRO A 64 -15.75 12.89 -9.86
C PRO A 64 -15.87 12.07 -8.57
N ILE A 65 -14.77 11.66 -7.92
CA ILE A 65 -14.84 10.93 -6.65
C ILE A 65 -14.75 11.83 -5.41
N ILE A 66 -14.48 13.13 -5.57
CA ILE A 66 -14.32 14.06 -4.43
C ILE A 66 -15.52 14.01 -3.45
N PRO A 67 -16.80 14.09 -3.89
CA PRO A 67 -17.92 14.09 -2.95
C PRO A 67 -17.99 12.83 -2.08
N VAL A 68 -17.72 11.66 -2.68
CA VAL A 68 -17.74 10.36 -1.98
C VAL A 68 -16.50 10.20 -1.09
N TRP A 69 -15.35 10.72 -1.52
CA TRP A 69 -14.15 10.78 -0.70
C TRP A 69 -14.34 11.66 0.55
N GLU A 70 -14.98 12.82 0.41
CA GLU A 70 -15.32 13.70 1.55
C GLU A 70 -16.36 13.08 2.48
N GLU A 71 -17.29 12.28 1.95
CA GLU A 71 -18.21 11.47 2.76
C GLU A 71 -17.44 10.45 3.61
N MET A 72 -16.50 9.71 3.00
CA MET A 72 -15.63 8.78 3.73
C MET A 72 -14.85 9.49 4.83
N GLN A 73 -14.24 10.65 4.54
CA GLN A 73 -13.47 11.45 5.51
C GLN A 73 -14.31 12.04 6.66
N ARG A 74 -15.63 12.11 6.51
CA ARG A 74 -16.57 12.51 7.57
C ARG A 74 -17.17 11.32 8.34
N SER A 75 -16.89 10.09 7.90
CA SER A 75 -17.40 8.86 8.50
C SER A 75 -16.43 8.28 9.55
N ASN A 76 -16.81 7.16 10.16
CA ASN A 76 -15.94 6.36 11.03
C ASN A 76 -14.76 5.69 10.28
N PHE A 77 -14.71 5.80 8.95
CA PHE A 77 -13.65 5.28 8.08
C PHE A 77 -12.72 6.38 7.56
N ALA A 78 -12.77 7.56 8.16
CA ALA A 78 -11.79 8.62 7.91
C ALA A 78 -10.37 8.13 8.21
N TYR A 79 -9.41 8.57 7.40
CA TYR A 79 -8.02 8.16 7.51
C TYR A 79 -7.08 9.35 7.42
N LYS A 80 -5.86 9.14 7.94
CA LYS A 80 -4.86 10.19 7.98
C LYS A 80 -4.21 10.36 6.61
N LEU A 81 -4.28 11.57 6.08
CA LEU A 81 -3.48 11.92 4.89
C LEU A 81 -1.99 11.94 5.22
N HIS A 82 -1.21 11.33 4.34
CA HIS A 82 0.24 11.39 4.42
C HIS A 82 0.75 12.82 4.21
N LYS A 83 1.92 13.13 4.78
CA LYS A 83 2.57 14.45 4.61
C LYS A 83 2.68 14.88 3.15
N PHE A 84 2.85 13.93 2.24
CA PHE A 84 2.98 14.16 0.81
C PHE A 84 1.73 13.76 0.02
N ALA A 85 0.56 13.65 0.65
CA ALA A 85 -0.71 13.39 -0.04
C ALA A 85 -0.99 14.45 -1.12
N TYR A 86 -0.63 15.70 -0.84
CA TYR A 86 -0.77 16.84 -1.73
C TYR A 86 0.35 16.94 -2.78
N HIS A 87 1.28 15.98 -2.85
CA HIS A 87 2.30 15.93 -3.88
C HIS A 87 1.72 15.37 -5.19
N ALA A 88 2.17 15.86 -6.35
CA ALA A 88 1.70 15.37 -7.66
C ALA A 88 1.92 13.85 -7.81
N VAL A 89 3.07 13.37 -7.33
CA VAL A 89 3.48 11.95 -7.33
C VAL A 89 3.13 11.23 -6.01
N SER A 90 2.00 11.57 -5.40
CA SER A 90 1.53 10.93 -4.15
C SER A 90 1.07 9.49 -4.40
N SER A 91 1.67 8.51 -3.72
CA SER A 91 1.22 7.10 -3.80
C SER A 91 -0.16 6.91 -3.15
N GLN A 92 -0.45 7.60 -2.05
CA GLN A 92 -1.76 7.55 -1.38
C GLN A 92 -2.86 8.07 -2.32
N THR A 93 -2.62 9.19 -3.00
CA THR A 93 -3.58 9.78 -3.94
C THR A 93 -3.75 8.91 -5.18
N ALA A 94 -2.65 8.36 -5.72
CA ALA A 94 -2.73 7.40 -6.83
C ALA A 94 -3.50 6.12 -6.44
N CYS A 95 -3.34 5.62 -5.22
CA CYS A 95 -4.10 4.48 -4.69
C CYS A 95 -5.60 4.76 -4.66
N ILE A 96 -6.00 5.91 -4.09
CA ILE A 96 -7.40 6.36 -4.05
C ILE A 96 -7.97 6.45 -5.46
N ASN A 97 -7.22 7.10 -6.35
CA ASN A 97 -7.60 7.28 -7.75
C ASN A 97 -7.71 5.96 -8.52
N LEU A 98 -6.94 4.94 -8.16
CA LEU A 98 -7.01 3.62 -8.80
C LEU A 98 -8.23 2.83 -8.32
N PHE A 99 -8.46 2.81 -7.02
CA PHE A 99 -9.40 1.88 -6.42
C PHE A 99 -10.77 2.47 -6.13
N MET A 100 -10.93 3.74 -5.73
CA MET A 100 -12.24 4.26 -5.34
C MET A 100 -13.26 4.25 -6.49
N PRO A 101 -12.95 4.72 -7.72
CA PRO A 101 -13.88 4.67 -8.84
C PRO A 101 -14.27 3.23 -9.21
N LEU A 102 -13.28 2.33 -9.24
CA LEU A 102 -13.48 0.90 -9.49
C LEU A 102 -14.39 0.27 -8.44
N LEU A 103 -14.11 0.51 -7.16
CA LEU A 103 -14.82 -0.10 -6.04
C LEU A 103 -16.25 0.41 -5.91
N LEU A 104 -16.53 1.64 -6.36
CA LEU A 104 -17.90 2.19 -6.40
C LEU A 104 -18.71 1.75 -7.62
N SER A 105 -18.07 1.13 -8.62
CA SER A 105 -18.76 0.64 -9.82
C SER A 105 -19.81 -0.44 -9.50
N LYS A 106 -20.91 -0.43 -10.25
CA LYS A 106 -21.93 -1.48 -10.20
C LYS A 106 -21.43 -2.83 -10.76
N ASP A 107 -20.43 -2.81 -11.64
CA ASP A 107 -19.83 -4.02 -12.21
C ASP A 107 -18.62 -4.54 -11.43
N VAL A 108 -18.31 -3.95 -10.28
CA VAL A 108 -17.10 -4.31 -9.52
C VAL A 108 -17.02 -5.82 -9.22
N ASP A 109 -18.17 -6.46 -8.95
CA ASP A 109 -18.25 -7.89 -8.64
C ASP A 109 -17.89 -8.77 -9.85
N ARG A 110 -18.01 -8.23 -11.07
CA ARG A 110 -17.57 -8.87 -12.31
C ARG A 110 -16.11 -8.55 -12.64
N ILE A 111 -15.65 -7.36 -12.27
CA ILE A 111 -14.30 -6.87 -12.58
C ILE A 111 -13.25 -7.48 -11.66
N LEU A 112 -13.46 -7.44 -10.34
CA LEU A 112 -12.43 -7.85 -9.36
C LEU A 112 -11.94 -9.28 -9.56
N PRO A 113 -12.79 -10.31 -9.80
CA PRO A 113 -12.33 -11.69 -10.00
C PRO A 113 -11.32 -11.87 -11.15
N MET A 114 -11.26 -10.92 -12.08
CA MET A 114 -10.35 -10.96 -13.23
C MET A 114 -9.02 -10.24 -12.98
N ILE A 115 -8.92 -9.48 -11.89
CA ILE A 115 -7.67 -8.82 -11.49
C ILE A 115 -6.76 -9.87 -10.83
N PRO A 116 -5.49 -10.01 -11.28
CA PRO A 116 -4.54 -10.90 -10.62
C PRO A 116 -4.43 -10.54 -9.13
N GLY A 117 -4.54 -11.55 -8.27
CA GLY A 117 -4.49 -11.37 -6.81
C GLY A 117 -5.84 -11.22 -6.13
N CYS A 118 -6.95 -11.07 -6.87
CA CYS A 118 -8.27 -11.23 -6.28
C CYS A 118 -8.40 -12.64 -5.68
N PRO A 119 -8.90 -12.78 -4.44
CA PRO A 119 -9.12 -14.10 -3.84
C PRO A 119 -9.99 -14.99 -4.73
N SER A 120 -9.56 -16.23 -4.97
CA SER A 120 -10.24 -17.15 -5.91
C SER A 120 -11.66 -17.54 -5.49
N ASN A 121 -12.03 -17.30 -4.23
CA ASN A 121 -13.36 -17.54 -3.68
C ASN A 121 -14.21 -16.26 -3.57
N PHE A 122 -13.76 -15.13 -4.12
CA PHE A 122 -14.52 -13.89 -4.15
C PHE A 122 -15.88 -14.11 -4.85
N SER A 123 -16.97 -13.66 -4.23
CA SER A 123 -18.30 -13.64 -4.85
C SER A 123 -18.79 -12.22 -5.10
N LYS A 124 -18.82 -11.38 -4.06
CA LYS A 124 -19.29 -9.99 -4.17
C LYS A 124 -18.74 -9.11 -3.07
N ILE A 125 -18.61 -7.81 -3.32
CA ILE A 125 -18.26 -6.84 -2.28
C ILE A 125 -19.34 -6.83 -1.18
N ALA A 126 -18.88 -6.80 0.08
CA ALA A 126 -19.74 -6.69 1.25
C ALA A 126 -20.11 -5.21 1.47
N ARG A 127 -21.06 -4.71 0.69
CA ARG A 127 -21.47 -3.28 0.69
C ARG A 127 -21.97 -2.76 2.04
N ASP A 128 -22.40 -3.66 2.92
CA ASP A 128 -22.85 -3.38 4.29
C ASP A 128 -21.72 -3.33 5.32
N LYS A 129 -20.46 -3.55 4.90
CA LYS A 129 -19.26 -3.47 5.75
C LYS A 129 -18.37 -2.32 5.30
N LEU A 130 -17.50 -1.85 6.21
CA LEU A 130 -16.59 -0.73 5.95
C LEU A 130 -17.32 0.46 5.32
N PHE A 131 -16.63 1.27 4.51
CA PHE A 131 -17.26 2.30 3.68
C PHE A 131 -17.62 1.70 2.32
N HIS A 132 -18.89 1.31 2.14
CA HIS A 132 -19.39 0.64 0.93
C HIS A 132 -18.58 -0.60 0.50
N GLY A 133 -18.06 -1.34 1.47
CA GLY A 133 -17.28 -2.55 1.28
C GLY A 133 -15.77 -2.34 1.17
N PHE A 134 -15.25 -1.12 1.37
CA PHE A 134 -13.82 -0.88 1.39
C PHE A 134 -13.40 0.22 2.38
N CYS A 135 -12.10 0.30 2.64
CA CYS A 135 -11.49 1.34 3.48
C CYS A 135 -10.07 1.62 2.98
N PHE A 136 -9.62 2.88 3.05
CA PHE A 136 -8.21 3.23 2.84
C PHE A 136 -7.47 3.30 4.17
N GLU A 137 -6.14 3.08 4.15
CA GLU A 137 -5.26 3.09 5.34
C GLU A 137 -5.84 2.25 6.50
N TYR A 138 -6.21 1.02 6.18
CA TYR A 138 -6.94 0.13 7.07
C TYR A 138 -6.01 -0.65 8.00
N TRP A 139 -6.32 -0.64 9.29
CA TRP A 139 -5.56 -1.34 10.32
C TRP A 139 -6.45 -2.21 11.24
N GLY A 140 -7.74 -2.34 10.91
CA GLY A 140 -8.73 -3.05 11.74
C GLY A 140 -9.44 -2.15 12.73
N GLN A 141 -9.61 -0.87 12.39
CA GLN A 141 -10.31 0.13 13.22
C GLN A 141 -11.76 -0.26 13.54
N ASP A 142 -12.43 -1.02 12.68
CA ASP A 142 -13.76 -1.58 12.89
C ASP A 142 -13.77 -2.76 13.87
N ILE A 143 -12.63 -3.43 14.06
CA ILE A 143 -12.48 -4.61 14.91
C ILE A 143 -12.00 -4.25 16.30
N LYS A 144 -10.93 -3.47 16.41
CA LYS A 144 -10.30 -3.15 17.69
C LYS A 144 -9.74 -1.74 17.68
N GLN A 145 -10.30 -0.90 18.54
CA GLN A 145 -9.87 0.48 18.73
C GLN A 145 -8.49 0.59 19.41
N GLY A 146 -7.94 1.79 19.45
CA GLY A 146 -6.68 2.10 20.12
C GLY A 146 -5.46 1.67 19.31
N ALA A 147 -4.68 0.72 19.84
CA ALA A 147 -3.44 0.26 19.20
C ALA A 147 -3.64 -0.88 18.17
N GLY A 148 -4.89 -1.27 17.90
CA GLY A 148 -5.24 -2.30 16.93
C GLY A 148 -4.91 -3.73 17.36
N VAL A 149 -5.10 -4.67 16.43
CA VAL A 149 -4.85 -6.11 16.66
C VAL A 149 -3.37 -6.44 16.80
N LEU A 150 -2.49 -5.64 16.20
CA LEU A 150 -1.04 -5.78 16.30
C LEU A 150 -0.41 -5.01 17.46
N ASN A 151 -1.19 -4.21 18.18
CA ASN A 151 -0.73 -3.34 19.27
C ASN A 151 0.42 -2.40 18.84
N ASP A 152 0.38 -1.90 17.60
CA ASP A 152 1.43 -1.08 16.99
C ASP A 152 0.92 0.29 16.49
N HIS A 153 -0.38 0.54 16.58
CA HIS A 153 -0.98 1.79 16.14
C HIS A 153 -0.89 2.87 17.24
N SER A 154 -0.56 4.09 16.82
CA SER A 154 -0.39 5.28 17.66
C SER A 154 -0.85 6.52 16.87
N GLN A 155 -0.79 7.71 17.46
CA GLN A 155 -1.11 8.95 16.73
C GLN A 155 -0.20 9.23 15.52
N SER A 156 0.99 8.64 15.49
CA SER A 156 2.05 8.98 14.51
C SER A 156 2.50 7.82 13.63
N ALA A 157 2.21 6.58 13.99
CA ALA A 157 2.65 5.39 13.26
C ALA A 157 1.75 4.19 13.53
N GLY A 158 1.70 3.26 12.57
CA GLY A 158 0.97 2.00 12.62
C GLY A 158 1.36 1.11 11.45
N THR A 159 0.80 -0.10 11.41
CA THR A 159 0.77 -0.90 10.19
C THR A 159 -0.62 -0.79 9.60
N ASP A 160 -0.68 -0.17 8.43
CA ASP A 160 -1.92 0.08 7.71
C ASP A 160 -1.77 -0.54 6.31
N ALA A 161 -2.82 -1.16 5.80
CA ALA A 161 -2.92 -1.52 4.39
C ALA A 161 -3.53 -0.35 3.62
N ASP A 162 -2.95 0.03 2.49
CA ASP A 162 -3.44 1.16 1.70
C ASP A 162 -4.91 1.00 1.31
N VAL A 163 -5.36 -0.23 1.00
CA VAL A 163 -6.77 -0.58 0.77
C VAL A 163 -7.14 -1.87 1.50
N ALA A 164 -8.31 -1.90 2.12
CA ALA A 164 -9.00 -3.12 2.51
C ALA A 164 -10.33 -3.24 1.76
N ILE A 165 -10.60 -4.41 1.19
CA ILE A 165 -11.86 -4.73 0.50
C ILE A 165 -12.55 -5.86 1.26
N ALA A 166 -13.69 -5.56 1.88
CA ALA A 166 -14.56 -6.54 2.50
C ALA A 166 -15.44 -7.19 1.44
N TYR A 167 -15.51 -8.52 1.44
CA TYR A 167 -16.27 -9.27 0.44
C TYR A 167 -16.92 -10.50 1.06
N TYR A 168 -18.01 -10.96 0.46
CA TYR A 168 -18.56 -12.28 0.71
C TYR A 168 -17.93 -13.27 -0.25
N ASN A 169 -17.48 -14.39 0.28
CA ASN A 169 -17.01 -15.49 -0.54
C ASN A 169 -18.19 -16.29 -1.16
N ILE A 170 -17.88 -17.29 -1.98
CA ILE A 170 -18.89 -18.17 -2.61
C ILE A 170 -19.77 -18.95 -1.61
N GLU A 171 -19.36 -19.08 -0.35
CA GLU A 171 -20.13 -19.69 0.74
C GLU A 171 -20.94 -18.65 1.54
N GLY A 172 -20.92 -17.37 1.14
CA GLY A 172 -21.56 -16.27 1.86
C GLY A 172 -20.85 -15.85 3.15
N LYS A 173 -19.63 -16.32 3.40
CA LYS A 173 -18.83 -15.90 4.58
C LYS A 173 -18.12 -14.59 4.29
N LEU A 174 -18.07 -13.73 5.31
CA LEU A 174 -17.37 -12.46 5.26
C LEU A 174 -15.85 -12.69 5.26
N CYS A 175 -15.17 -12.06 4.32
CA CYS A 175 -13.73 -12.13 4.10
C CYS A 175 -13.16 -10.72 3.86
N LEU A 176 -11.83 -10.60 3.89
CA LEU A 176 -11.13 -9.33 3.69
C LEU A 176 -9.94 -9.51 2.75
N TRP A 177 -9.73 -8.55 1.85
CA TRP A 177 -8.57 -8.49 0.98
C TRP A 177 -7.82 -7.19 1.22
N LEU A 178 -6.59 -7.30 1.74
CA LEU A 178 -5.70 -6.17 1.99
C LEU A 178 -4.79 -5.95 0.80
N ILE A 179 -4.57 -4.69 0.43
CA ILE A 179 -3.70 -4.29 -0.68
C ILE A 179 -2.77 -3.18 -0.18
N GLU A 180 -1.47 -3.36 -0.39
CA GLU A 180 -0.47 -2.29 -0.35
C GLU A 180 -0.26 -1.76 -1.77
N HIS A 181 -0.26 -0.44 -1.95
CA HIS A 181 -0.09 0.25 -3.21
C HIS A 181 1.25 0.99 -3.28
N LYS A 182 2.00 0.77 -4.36
CA LYS A 182 3.27 1.47 -4.64
C LYS A 182 3.26 2.15 -6.01
N LEU A 183 3.47 3.46 -6.02
CA LEU A 183 3.56 4.24 -7.25
C LEU A 183 4.99 4.38 -7.73
N SER A 184 5.86 5.00 -6.92
CA SER A 184 7.21 5.41 -7.30
C SER A 184 8.28 5.00 -6.30
N GLU A 185 7.89 4.26 -5.27
CA GLU A 185 8.78 3.76 -4.23
C GLU A 185 9.79 2.77 -4.83
N LYS A 186 11.07 2.98 -4.55
CA LYS A 186 12.13 2.05 -4.99
C LYS A 186 12.28 0.83 -4.08
N GLU A 187 11.80 0.90 -2.85
CA GLU A 187 11.81 -0.20 -1.89
C GLU A 187 10.64 -0.06 -0.91
N PHE A 188 10.24 -1.18 -0.31
CA PHE A 188 9.36 -1.19 0.85
C PHE A 188 10.04 -0.59 2.07
N THR A 189 9.23 -0.13 3.01
CA THR A 189 9.74 0.53 4.22
C THR A 189 10.54 -0.45 5.06
N ILE A 190 11.77 -0.05 5.43
CA ILE A 190 12.65 -0.87 6.27
C ILE A 190 12.25 -0.83 7.75
N CYS A 191 12.84 -1.68 8.58
CA CYS A 191 12.48 -1.78 9.99
C CYS A 191 12.80 -0.51 10.78
N GLY A 192 11.75 0.16 11.27
CA GLY A 192 11.84 1.30 12.18
C GLY A 192 12.54 0.94 13.50
N ALA A 193 12.32 -0.25 14.04
CA ALA A 193 13.04 -0.71 15.24
C ALA A 193 14.55 -0.85 15.00
N TYR A 194 14.99 -1.32 13.83
CA TYR A 194 16.42 -1.40 13.51
C TYR A 194 17.06 -0.02 13.41
N LYS A 195 16.35 0.95 12.82
CA LYS A 195 16.79 2.35 12.73
C LYS A 195 16.73 3.11 14.05
N SER A 196 15.77 2.77 14.92
CA SER A 196 15.51 3.50 16.18
C SER A 196 16.75 3.64 17.05
N LYS A 197 17.01 4.85 17.57
CA LYS A 197 18.09 5.08 18.54
C LYS A 197 17.79 4.43 19.90
N ALA A 198 16.52 4.19 20.21
CA ALA A 198 16.10 3.57 21.46
C ALA A 198 16.33 2.04 21.47
N ASN A 199 16.54 1.42 20.32
CA ASN A 199 16.83 0.00 20.22
C ASN A 199 18.29 -0.29 20.63
N LYS A 200 18.48 -0.84 21.83
CA LYS A 200 19.79 -1.29 22.34
C LYS A 200 20.20 -2.68 21.83
N LEU A 201 19.31 -3.38 21.11
CA LEU A 201 19.49 -4.74 20.58
C LEU A 201 19.77 -4.76 19.07
N LYS A 202 20.34 -3.70 18.48
CA LYS A 202 20.55 -3.64 17.02
C LYS A 202 21.42 -4.77 16.48
N THR A 203 22.39 -5.23 17.26
CA THR A 203 23.26 -6.37 16.91
C THR A 203 22.44 -7.66 16.72
N ASN A 204 21.32 -7.81 17.42
CA ASN A 204 20.44 -8.97 17.26
C ASN A 204 19.85 -9.05 15.85
N CYS A 205 19.63 -7.90 15.19
CA CYS A 205 19.09 -7.87 13.82
C CYS A 205 20.05 -8.48 12.80
N THR A 206 21.35 -8.56 13.09
CA THR A 206 22.34 -9.23 12.22
C THR A 206 22.72 -10.62 12.73
N GLN A 207 22.60 -10.89 14.03
CA GLN A 207 23.02 -12.15 14.64
C GLN A 207 21.95 -13.25 14.61
N TYR A 208 20.67 -12.89 14.78
CA TYR A 208 19.60 -13.88 14.93
C TYR A 208 18.70 -13.93 13.70
N ASN A 209 18.50 -15.15 13.20
CA ASN A 209 17.60 -15.41 12.08
C ASN A 209 16.12 -15.46 12.51
N LEU A 210 15.23 -15.62 11.53
CA LEU A 210 13.78 -15.73 11.72
C LEU A 210 13.40 -16.75 12.80
N ILE A 211 13.94 -17.97 12.74
CA ILE A 211 13.60 -19.06 13.67
C ILE A 211 14.05 -18.72 15.10
N SER A 212 15.27 -18.21 15.25
CA SER A 212 15.82 -17.81 16.56
C SER A 212 15.01 -16.69 17.21
N ILE A 213 14.58 -15.68 16.44
CA ILE A 213 13.74 -14.60 16.96
C ILE A 213 12.32 -15.10 17.27
N THR A 214 11.76 -15.99 16.43
CA THR A 214 10.42 -16.55 16.66
C THR A 214 10.35 -17.38 17.95
N LYS A 215 11.40 -18.15 18.25
CA LYS A 215 11.51 -18.93 19.49
C LYS A 215 11.64 -18.03 20.72
N GLU A 216 12.41 -16.94 20.61
CA GLU A 216 12.67 -15.98 21.67
C GLU A 216 12.38 -14.53 21.22
N PRO A 217 11.10 -14.13 21.13
CA PRO A 217 10.69 -12.82 20.57
C PRO A 217 11.33 -11.62 21.27
N GLN A 218 11.74 -11.78 22.54
CA GLN A 218 12.48 -10.80 23.35
C GLN A 218 13.76 -10.28 22.66
N LYS A 219 14.32 -11.04 21.71
CA LYS A 219 15.48 -10.64 20.92
C LYS A 219 15.17 -9.49 19.95
N CYS A 220 13.90 -9.23 19.66
CA CYS A 220 13.47 -8.14 18.79
C CYS A 220 12.89 -6.97 19.58
N TYR A 221 13.39 -5.77 19.31
CA TYR A 221 12.91 -4.55 19.95
C TYR A 221 11.42 -4.27 19.72
N TYR A 222 10.84 -4.62 18.56
CA TYR A 222 9.39 -4.48 18.36
C TYR A 222 8.58 -5.28 19.39
N HIS A 223 9.02 -6.47 19.74
CA HIS A 223 8.34 -7.26 20.76
C HIS A 223 8.52 -6.64 22.16
N MET A 224 9.72 -6.14 22.47
CA MET A 224 9.98 -5.47 23.75
C MET A 224 9.09 -4.24 24.00
N ILE A 225 8.76 -3.49 22.94
CA ILE A 225 7.84 -2.34 23.04
C ILE A 225 6.36 -2.75 22.94
N GLY A 226 6.06 -4.05 22.96
CA GLY A 226 4.71 -4.58 23.07
C GLY A 226 4.01 -4.92 21.75
N TYR A 227 4.68 -4.81 20.59
CA TYR A 227 4.05 -5.14 19.31
C TYR A 227 3.87 -6.64 19.16
N LYS A 228 2.76 -7.06 18.54
CA LYS A 228 2.33 -8.46 18.44
C LYS A 228 2.84 -9.19 17.20
N TYR A 229 3.74 -8.59 16.42
CA TYR A 229 4.16 -9.17 15.15
C TYR A 229 4.73 -10.60 15.28
N TRP A 230 5.64 -10.81 16.24
CA TRP A 230 6.28 -12.11 16.45
C TRP A 230 5.35 -13.11 17.14
N ASP A 231 4.41 -12.64 17.96
CA ASP A 231 3.40 -13.51 18.58
C ASP A 231 2.50 -14.12 17.50
N THR A 232 2.01 -13.29 16.56
CA THR A 232 1.22 -13.75 15.41
C THR A 232 2.05 -14.61 14.47
N LEU A 233 3.30 -14.23 14.16
CA LEU A 233 4.16 -15.07 13.32
C LEU A 233 4.38 -16.45 13.93
N LYS A 234 4.61 -16.54 15.25
CA LYS A 234 4.85 -17.81 15.94
C LYS A 234 3.68 -18.79 15.78
N ARG A 235 2.44 -18.31 15.84
CA ARG A 235 1.23 -19.14 15.61
C ARG A 235 1.05 -19.56 14.16
N ASN A 236 1.64 -18.81 13.22
CA ASN A 236 1.52 -19.02 11.78
C ASN A 236 2.86 -19.37 11.12
N LEU A 237 3.79 -19.97 11.89
CA LEU A 237 5.15 -20.22 11.45
C LEU A 237 5.21 -21.11 10.21
N ASP A 238 4.19 -21.96 10.01
CA ASP A 238 4.07 -22.83 8.85
C ASP A 238 4.04 -22.08 7.51
N ILE A 239 3.65 -20.81 7.52
CA ILE A 239 3.68 -19.95 6.34
C ILE A 239 5.11 -19.50 6.01
N PHE A 240 5.98 -19.30 7.01
CA PHE A 240 7.30 -18.68 6.87
C PHE A 240 8.45 -19.70 6.88
N LYS A 241 8.34 -20.73 6.03
CA LYS A 241 9.30 -21.86 5.97
C LYS A 241 10.38 -21.72 4.90
N GLY A 242 10.25 -20.74 4.01
CA GLY A 242 11.13 -20.58 2.87
C GLY A 242 12.54 -20.12 3.25
N SER A 243 13.54 -20.65 2.55
CA SER A 243 14.93 -20.21 2.68
C SER A 243 15.23 -19.12 1.66
N ILE A 244 15.74 -17.98 2.13
CA ILE A 244 16.05 -16.81 1.29
C ILE A 244 17.52 -16.36 1.38
N GLY A 245 18.38 -17.19 1.98
CA GLY A 245 19.83 -16.93 2.06
C GLY A 245 20.19 -15.61 2.74
N ILE A 246 19.41 -15.17 3.74
CA ILE A 246 19.66 -13.93 4.49
C ILE A 246 20.29 -14.27 5.85
N GLU A 247 21.37 -13.57 6.18
CA GLU A 247 21.95 -13.55 7.51
C GLU A 247 21.21 -12.58 8.45
N GLY A 248 20.90 -13.06 9.64
CA GLY A 248 20.16 -12.32 10.65
C GLY A 248 18.66 -12.18 10.33
N CYS A 249 18.06 -11.11 10.83
CA CYS A 249 16.62 -10.89 10.71
C CYS A 249 16.27 -10.53 9.26
N PRO A 250 15.38 -11.29 8.58
CA PRO A 250 15.01 -11.01 7.19
C PRO A 250 14.23 -9.71 7.04
N PHE A 251 13.61 -9.23 8.13
CA PHE A 251 12.74 -8.06 8.13
C PHE A 251 13.46 -6.78 8.55
N LYS A 252 14.78 -6.75 8.67
CA LYS A 252 15.49 -5.51 9.04
C LYS A 252 15.48 -4.47 7.89
N ASP A 253 15.46 -4.95 6.65
CA ASP A 253 15.54 -4.15 5.42
C ASP A 253 14.19 -4.16 4.66
N GLY A 254 14.20 -4.13 3.33
CA GLY A 254 13.03 -3.96 2.44
C GLY A 254 11.99 -5.09 2.42
N LEU A 255 12.01 -6.03 3.37
CA LEU A 255 10.94 -7.03 3.57
C LEU A 255 9.99 -6.67 4.72
N ASN A 256 10.32 -5.66 5.54
CA ASN A 256 9.58 -5.36 6.76
C ASN A 256 8.12 -4.98 6.51
N GLN A 257 7.83 -4.16 5.49
CA GLN A 257 6.44 -3.76 5.21
C GLN A 257 5.59 -4.94 4.74
N LEU A 258 6.10 -5.75 3.81
CA LEU A 258 5.43 -6.97 3.34
C LEU A 258 5.11 -7.90 4.50
N TRP A 259 6.08 -8.09 5.40
CA TRP A 259 5.90 -8.88 6.60
C TRP A 259 4.83 -8.31 7.53
N ARG A 260 4.89 -7.03 7.88
CA ARG A 260 3.91 -6.42 8.79
C ARG A 260 2.48 -6.49 8.23
N ASN A 261 2.29 -6.23 6.94
CA ASN A 261 0.96 -6.29 6.32
C ASN A 261 0.42 -7.73 6.23
N GLN A 262 1.28 -8.72 5.95
CA GLN A 262 0.88 -10.13 6.03
C GLN A 262 0.53 -10.55 7.46
N ILE A 263 1.26 -10.04 8.46
CA ILE A 263 0.98 -10.30 9.86
C ILE A 263 -0.32 -9.60 10.30
N LEU A 264 -0.63 -8.42 9.77
CA LEU A 264 -1.94 -7.77 9.94
C LEU A 264 -3.05 -8.67 9.40
N ALA A 265 -2.91 -9.20 8.18
CA ALA A 265 -3.88 -10.12 7.59
C ALA A 265 -4.13 -11.34 8.50
N LEU A 266 -3.06 -11.99 8.98
CA LEU A 266 -3.15 -13.14 9.87
C LEU A 266 -3.83 -12.79 11.20
N ALA A 267 -3.44 -11.67 11.82
CA ALA A 267 -4.03 -11.23 13.10
C ALA A 267 -5.51 -10.88 12.97
N LEU A 268 -5.93 -10.28 11.85
CA LEU A 268 -7.34 -10.01 11.57
C LEU A 268 -8.14 -11.31 11.38
N GLN A 269 -7.58 -12.29 10.67
CA GLN A 269 -8.21 -13.61 10.51
C GLN A 269 -8.35 -14.33 11.85
N GLU A 270 -7.34 -14.26 12.73
CA GLU A 270 -7.36 -14.85 14.07
C GLU A 270 -8.48 -14.30 14.99
N THR A 271 -9.05 -13.12 14.67
CA THR A 271 -10.19 -12.58 15.43
C THR A 271 -11.49 -13.34 15.19
N GLY A 272 -11.58 -14.13 14.12
CA GLY A 272 -12.79 -14.86 13.73
C GLY A 272 -13.87 -14.00 13.06
N ILE A 273 -13.68 -12.68 12.94
CA ILE A 273 -14.63 -11.78 12.26
C ILE A 273 -14.62 -12.01 10.75
N TYR A 274 -13.42 -12.15 10.18
CA TYR A 274 -13.21 -12.48 8.77
C TYR A 274 -12.83 -13.95 8.64
N SER A 275 -13.59 -14.71 7.86
CA SER A 275 -13.33 -16.13 7.60
C SER A 275 -12.04 -16.36 6.83
N MET A 276 -11.61 -15.39 6.00
CA MET A 276 -10.33 -15.40 5.31
C MET A 276 -9.84 -13.97 5.12
N VAL A 277 -8.55 -13.74 5.34
CA VAL A 277 -7.89 -12.47 5.06
C VAL A 277 -6.67 -12.69 4.17
N THR A 278 -6.64 -12.07 2.99
CA THR A 278 -5.50 -12.12 2.06
C THR A 278 -4.79 -10.79 1.99
N PHE A 279 -3.54 -10.80 1.52
CA PHE A 279 -2.72 -9.61 1.33
C PHE A 279 -2.18 -9.58 -0.11
N SER A 280 -2.12 -8.41 -0.73
CA SER A 280 -1.53 -8.23 -2.04
C SER A 280 -0.75 -6.93 -2.15
N VAL A 281 0.16 -6.88 -3.12
CA VAL A 281 0.82 -5.65 -3.53
C VAL A 281 0.33 -5.26 -4.91
N CYS A 282 -0.21 -4.06 -5.04
CA CYS A 282 -0.41 -3.39 -6.32
C CYS A 282 0.76 -2.42 -6.53
N HIS A 283 1.49 -2.52 -7.64
CA HIS A 283 2.53 -1.56 -7.96
C HIS A 283 2.44 -1.02 -9.38
N HIS A 284 3.13 0.09 -9.66
CA HIS A 284 3.20 0.60 -11.01
C HIS A 284 3.88 -0.41 -11.95
N ALA A 285 3.28 -0.69 -13.12
CA ALA A 285 3.73 -1.72 -14.05
C ALA A 285 5.14 -1.50 -14.61
N LYS A 286 5.57 -0.24 -14.71
CA LYS A 286 6.94 0.14 -15.12
C LYS A 286 7.97 0.11 -13.97
N SER A 287 7.54 -0.18 -12.74
CA SER A 287 8.47 -0.25 -11.60
C SER A 287 8.94 -1.68 -11.39
N THR A 288 10.22 -1.94 -11.71
CA THR A 288 10.87 -3.23 -11.46
C THR A 288 11.68 -3.23 -10.16
N MET A 289 11.88 -2.05 -9.55
CA MET A 289 12.68 -1.88 -8.33
C MET A 289 12.18 -2.73 -7.15
N LEU A 290 10.89 -3.07 -7.11
CA LEU A 290 10.28 -3.86 -6.03
C LEU A 290 10.40 -5.37 -6.25
N ASP A 291 10.68 -5.82 -7.48
CA ASP A 291 10.64 -7.24 -7.88
C ASP A 291 11.53 -8.10 -7.00
N LYS A 292 12.73 -7.60 -6.67
CA LYS A 292 13.68 -8.31 -5.81
C LYS A 292 13.09 -8.59 -4.43
N SER A 293 12.43 -7.61 -3.82
CA SER A 293 11.83 -7.74 -2.49
C SER A 293 10.57 -8.61 -2.55
N ILE A 294 9.71 -8.43 -3.57
CA ILE A 294 8.51 -9.24 -3.77
C ILE A 294 8.88 -10.71 -3.99
N ASN A 295 9.84 -11.01 -4.86
CA ASN A 295 10.26 -12.38 -5.16
C ASN A 295 10.95 -13.03 -3.95
N LYS A 296 11.79 -12.28 -3.22
CA LYS A 296 12.34 -12.78 -1.94
C LYS A 296 11.23 -13.07 -0.93
N TYR A 297 10.22 -12.21 -0.84
CA TYR A 297 9.12 -12.44 0.10
C TYR A 297 8.29 -13.67 -0.30
N LYS A 298 7.95 -13.83 -1.59
CA LYS A 298 7.30 -15.05 -2.12
C LYS A 298 8.10 -16.30 -1.79
N ALA A 299 9.42 -16.27 -1.96
CA ALA A 299 10.29 -17.38 -1.61
C ALA A 299 10.24 -17.68 -0.10
N LEU A 300 10.28 -16.65 0.76
CA LEU A 300 10.19 -16.79 2.23
C LEU A 300 8.90 -17.48 2.68
N ILE A 301 7.79 -17.22 1.99
CA ILE A 301 6.49 -17.81 2.32
C ILE A 301 6.14 -19.05 1.49
N CYS A 302 7.11 -19.63 0.77
CA CYS A 302 6.92 -20.78 -0.12
C CYS A 302 5.78 -20.62 -1.14
N GLY A 303 5.57 -19.40 -1.66
CA GLY A 303 4.49 -19.12 -2.61
C GLY A 303 3.08 -19.27 -2.03
N ASN A 304 2.91 -19.07 -0.72
CA ASN A 304 1.61 -19.12 -0.07
C ASN A 304 0.59 -18.21 -0.77
N ARG A 305 -0.59 -18.78 -1.08
CA ARG A 305 -1.67 -18.11 -1.84
C ARG A 305 -2.30 -16.92 -1.12
N MET A 306 -2.04 -16.74 0.17
CA MET A 306 -2.47 -15.54 0.92
C MET A 306 -1.78 -14.27 0.45
N PHE A 307 -0.66 -14.38 -0.26
CA PHE A 307 0.08 -13.25 -0.82
C PHE A 307 0.05 -13.28 -2.34
N CYS A 308 -0.31 -12.14 -2.96
CA CYS A 308 -0.19 -11.95 -4.40
C CYS A 308 0.43 -10.59 -4.75
N CYS A 309 0.80 -10.41 -6.00
CA CYS A 309 1.16 -9.10 -6.53
C CYS A 309 0.59 -8.91 -7.93
N PHE A 310 0.22 -7.68 -8.25
CA PHE A 310 -0.29 -7.25 -9.54
C PHE A 310 0.06 -5.79 -9.77
N THR A 311 -0.29 -5.28 -10.94
CA THR A 311 0.05 -3.92 -11.36
C THR A 311 -1.17 -3.07 -11.59
N ASN A 312 -0.99 -1.74 -11.58
CA ASN A 312 -2.03 -0.81 -12.04
C ASN A 312 -2.47 -1.13 -13.48
N TYR A 313 -1.58 -1.61 -14.35
CA TYR A 313 -1.93 -1.95 -15.73
C TYR A 313 -2.83 -3.18 -15.80
N ASP A 314 -2.66 -4.15 -14.90
CA ASP A 314 -3.58 -5.29 -14.82
C ASP A 314 -5.01 -4.84 -14.53
N VAL A 315 -5.19 -3.89 -13.61
CA VAL A 315 -6.49 -3.29 -13.31
C VAL A 315 -7.08 -2.59 -14.55
N LEU A 316 -6.31 -1.70 -15.17
CA LEU A 316 -6.76 -0.92 -16.33
C LEU A 316 -7.12 -1.81 -17.53
N ASN A 317 -6.36 -2.88 -17.77
CA ASN A 317 -6.60 -3.82 -18.86
C ASN A 317 -7.90 -4.61 -18.68
N ILE A 318 -8.28 -4.93 -17.45
CA ILE A 318 -9.56 -5.57 -17.17
C ILE A 318 -10.72 -4.57 -17.35
N VAL A 319 -10.60 -3.37 -16.78
CA VAL A 319 -11.68 -2.36 -16.88
C VAL A 319 -11.95 -1.99 -18.35
N TYR A 320 -10.89 -1.82 -19.15
CA TYR A 320 -11.00 -1.54 -20.58
C TYR A 320 -11.89 -2.55 -21.33
N LYS A 321 -11.84 -3.83 -20.94
CA LYS A 321 -12.57 -4.91 -21.61
C LYS A 321 -14.05 -4.99 -21.23
N LEU A 322 -14.45 -4.45 -20.08
CA LEU A 322 -15.70 -4.86 -19.43
C LEU A 322 -16.68 -3.73 -19.11
N ASN A 323 -16.22 -2.48 -18.98
CA ASN A 323 -17.05 -1.45 -18.38
C ASN A 323 -16.98 -0.12 -19.15
N HIS A 324 -18.12 0.31 -19.68
CA HIS A 324 -18.26 1.57 -20.40
C HIS A 324 -18.38 2.79 -19.44
N ASP A 325 -18.93 2.61 -18.25
CA ASP A 325 -19.14 3.67 -17.25
C ASP A 325 -17.82 4.14 -16.62
N LEU A 326 -16.78 3.30 -16.64
CA LEU A 326 -15.44 3.61 -16.13
C LEU A 326 -14.49 4.18 -17.19
N GLN A 327 -14.95 4.44 -18.43
CA GLN A 327 -14.07 4.86 -19.53
C GLN A 327 -13.46 6.25 -19.30
N GLU A 328 -14.24 7.21 -18.78
CA GLU A 328 -13.73 8.55 -18.49
C GLU A 328 -12.66 8.50 -17.39
N TRP A 329 -12.95 7.80 -16.30
CA TRP A 329 -11.99 7.55 -15.24
C TRP A 329 -10.72 6.87 -15.77
N MET A 330 -10.87 5.81 -16.56
CA MET A 330 -9.74 5.04 -17.09
C MET A 330 -8.89 5.92 -18.00
N GLN A 331 -9.50 6.75 -18.85
CA GLN A 331 -8.77 7.67 -19.72
C GLN A 331 -8.01 8.70 -18.89
N TRP A 332 -8.66 9.32 -17.91
CA TRP A 332 -8.01 10.25 -16.99
C TRP A 332 -6.86 9.59 -16.23
N TYR A 333 -7.08 8.38 -15.68
CA TYR A 333 -6.05 7.66 -14.93
C TYR A 333 -4.87 7.30 -15.84
N LYS A 334 -5.13 6.92 -17.10
CA LYS A 334 -4.08 6.68 -18.09
C LYS A 334 -3.28 7.95 -18.37
N ASP A 335 -3.93 9.08 -18.57
CA ASP A 335 -3.25 10.35 -18.85
C ASP A 335 -2.31 10.77 -17.69
N VAL A 336 -2.63 10.41 -16.45
CA VAL A 336 -1.86 10.77 -15.25
C VAL A 336 -0.81 9.72 -14.89
N TYR A 337 -1.14 8.43 -14.96
CA TYR A 337 -0.38 7.33 -14.35
C TYR A 337 -0.06 6.19 -15.31
N TYR A 338 -0.18 6.38 -16.63
CA TYR A 338 0.15 5.36 -17.65
C TYR A 338 1.08 5.94 -18.72
N PHE A 339 2.26 5.33 -18.87
CA PHE A 339 3.28 5.75 -19.85
C PHE A 339 4.25 4.63 -20.24
#